data_AF-A0A1B6KI16-F1
#
_entry.id   AF-A0A1B6KI16-F1
#
_cell.length_a   1.000
_cell.length_b   1.000
_cell.length_c   1.000
_cell.angle_alpha   90.00
_cell.angle_beta   90.00
_cell.angle_gamma   90.00
#
_symmetry.space_group_name_H-M   'P 1'
#
loop_
_entity.id
_entity.type
_entity.pdbx_description
1 polymer ?
#
loop_
_entity_poly.entity_id
_entity_poly.type
_entity_poly.pdbx_seq_one_letter_code
_entity_poly.pdbx_strand_id
1 'polypeptide(L)'
;MDSAWEDFVGLPADPPSKRDICDNCKRPSNVCWCPYLPSEPLSPVSRVVLLQHPAEEKRCLRTAPMLSLGLSPGHCLIYKGKKFPQQRHEGILEILSDPQSVLLYPSRTATTLDDLLLTSRPTNLVIIDGTWPQAKTIYNNSPILHSMKQVKLVMGVTSEYVIRSQPTDGCLSTLETAAEALALVERSDVYKAVLLRPLRALCDFQLTHGAVTHQSKEFRIKNETYPKLIGKRLEKLLRSTES
;
A
#
# COMPACT_ATOMS: atom_id res chain seq x y z
N MET A 1 20.50 -14.61 47.47
CA MET A 1 21.03 -14.88 46.12
C MET A 1 20.50 -16.25 45.76
N ASP A 2 19.65 -16.38 44.73
CA ASP A 2 19.44 -17.62 43.94
C ASP A 2 18.13 -17.69 43.12
N SER A 3 17.18 -16.75 43.24
CA SER A 3 15.95 -16.82 42.42
C SER A 3 16.22 -16.68 40.90
N ALA A 4 17.17 -15.83 40.53
CA ALA A 4 17.53 -15.64 39.13
C ALA A 4 18.25 -16.85 38.52
N TRP A 5 18.91 -17.68 39.35
CA TRP A 5 19.60 -18.88 38.87
C TRP A 5 18.63 -20.04 38.67
N GLU A 6 17.64 -20.19 39.54
CA GLU A 6 16.54 -21.14 39.37
C GLU A 6 15.71 -20.86 38.10
N ASP A 7 15.43 -19.58 37.81
CA ASP A 7 14.72 -19.16 36.59
C ASP A 7 15.49 -19.56 35.32
N PHE A 8 16.82 -19.52 35.35
CA PHE A 8 17.67 -19.91 34.21
C PHE A 8 17.74 -21.44 34.03
N VAL A 9 17.77 -22.21 35.12
CA VAL A 9 17.81 -23.69 35.08
C VAL A 9 16.48 -24.28 34.60
N GLY A 10 15.36 -23.57 34.81
CA GLY A 10 14.04 -23.97 34.34
C GLY A 10 13.74 -23.69 32.86
N LEU A 11 14.64 -23.01 32.14
CA LEU A 11 14.44 -22.75 30.71
C LEU A 11 14.73 -24.02 29.90
N PRO A 12 13.81 -24.45 29.01
CA PRO A 12 14.07 -25.59 28.14
C PRO A 12 15.31 -25.33 27.29
N ALA A 13 16.23 -26.30 27.29
CA ALA A 13 17.49 -26.23 26.54
C ALA A 13 17.26 -26.25 25.02
N ASP A 14 16.13 -26.81 24.58
CA ASP A 14 15.76 -26.83 23.17
C ASP A 14 15.13 -25.50 22.75
N PRO A 15 15.55 -24.93 21.60
CA PRO A 15 14.92 -23.73 21.07
C PRO A 15 13.43 -24.00 20.83
N PRO A 16 12.55 -23.05 21.16
CA PRO A 16 11.11 -23.24 20.97
C PRO A 16 10.82 -23.62 19.52
N SER A 17 9.93 -24.60 19.33
CA SER A 17 9.57 -25.11 18.01
C SER A 17 9.24 -23.95 17.07
N LYS A 18 9.91 -23.87 15.91
CA LYS A 18 9.64 -22.84 14.92
C LYS A 18 8.17 -22.94 14.51
N ARG A 19 7.44 -21.83 14.65
CA ARG A 19 6.04 -21.75 14.25
C ARG A 19 5.94 -21.98 12.74
N ASP A 20 4.92 -22.70 12.32
CA ASP A 20 4.61 -22.86 10.90
C ASP A 20 4.40 -21.49 10.24
N ILE A 21 4.98 -21.30 9.06
CA ILE A 21 4.94 -20.06 8.30
C ILE A 21 4.19 -20.31 7.00
N CYS A 22 3.21 -19.46 6.70
CA CYS A 22 2.47 -19.51 5.45
C CYS A 22 3.39 -19.20 4.25
N ASP A 23 3.34 -20.02 3.21
CA ASP A 23 4.17 -19.83 2.02
C ASP A 23 3.83 -18.60 1.18
N ASN A 24 2.60 -18.10 1.27
CA ASN A 24 2.14 -16.96 0.50
C ASN A 24 2.49 -15.64 1.19
N CYS A 25 1.97 -15.42 2.40
CA CYS A 25 2.19 -14.17 3.12
C CYS A 25 3.47 -14.14 3.96
N LYS A 26 4.16 -15.28 4.14
CA LYS A 26 5.34 -15.46 4.99
C LYS A 26 5.12 -15.05 6.45
N ARG A 27 3.87 -15.13 6.93
CA ARG A 27 3.50 -14.89 8.34
C ARG A 27 3.27 -16.22 9.06
N PRO A 28 3.45 -16.26 10.40
CA PRO A 28 3.06 -17.41 11.19
C PRO A 28 1.58 -17.77 10.98
N SER A 29 1.26 -19.07 10.99
CA SER A 29 -0.08 -19.59 10.69
C SER A 29 -1.20 -18.94 11.51
N ASN A 30 -0.94 -18.65 12.79
CA ASN A 30 -1.92 -18.04 13.70
C ASN A 30 -2.25 -16.56 13.39
N VAL A 31 -1.47 -15.88 12.55
CA VAL A 31 -1.70 -14.47 12.14
C VAL A 31 -1.67 -14.34 10.61
N CYS A 32 -1.94 -15.44 9.91
CA CYS A 32 -2.00 -15.50 8.46
C CYS A 32 -3.26 -14.77 7.95
N TRP A 33 -3.09 -13.82 7.03
CA TRP A 33 -4.22 -13.13 6.39
C TRP A 33 -4.68 -13.80 5.09
N CYS A 34 -3.97 -14.81 4.58
CA CYS A 34 -4.33 -15.50 3.35
C CYS A 34 -5.74 -16.14 3.35
N PRO A 35 -6.28 -16.67 4.48
CA PRO A 35 -7.66 -17.15 4.52
C PRO A 35 -8.72 -16.09 4.22
N TYR A 36 -8.37 -14.81 4.31
CA TYR A 36 -9.25 -13.68 4.04
C TYR A 36 -9.14 -13.14 2.61
N LEU A 37 -8.24 -13.70 1.79
CA LEU A 37 -8.25 -13.46 0.34
C LEU A 37 -9.56 -13.97 -0.27
N PRO A 38 -9.95 -13.47 -1.45
CA PRO A 38 -11.04 -14.09 -2.19
C PRO A 38 -10.76 -15.57 -2.46
N SER A 39 -11.81 -16.39 -2.42
CA SER A 39 -11.73 -17.81 -2.78
C SER A 39 -11.28 -18.00 -4.24
N GLU A 40 -11.70 -17.10 -5.13
CA GLU A 40 -11.23 -17.01 -6.51
C GLU A 40 -10.68 -15.60 -6.78
N PRO A 41 -9.43 -15.45 -7.27
CA PRO A 41 -8.86 -14.14 -7.55
C PRO A 41 -9.71 -13.32 -8.54
N LEU A 42 -9.84 -12.02 -8.29
CA LEU A 42 -10.64 -11.14 -9.15
C LEU A 42 -9.95 -10.89 -10.49
N SER A 43 -10.72 -10.74 -11.56
CA SER A 43 -10.24 -10.49 -12.93
C SER A 43 -10.77 -9.17 -13.47
N PRO A 44 -10.20 -8.03 -13.04
CA PRO A 44 -10.57 -6.73 -13.60
C PRO A 44 -10.19 -6.62 -15.08
N VAL A 45 -10.90 -5.80 -15.85
CA VAL A 45 -10.51 -5.47 -17.22
C VAL A 45 -9.21 -4.68 -17.21
N SER A 46 -9.07 -3.74 -16.27
CA SER A 46 -7.86 -2.95 -16.09
C SER A 46 -6.78 -3.70 -15.29
N ARG A 47 -5.51 -3.43 -15.59
CA ARG A 47 -4.36 -3.95 -14.83
C ARG A 47 -3.91 -2.93 -13.79
N VAL A 48 -3.44 -3.40 -12.64
CA VAL A 48 -2.74 -2.59 -11.66
C VAL A 48 -1.23 -2.79 -11.79
N VAL A 49 -0.47 -1.70 -11.86
CA VAL A 49 0.98 -1.72 -12.06
C VAL A 49 1.64 -0.99 -10.89
N LEU A 50 2.33 -1.72 -10.03
CA LEU A 50 3.04 -1.17 -8.87
C LEU A 50 4.49 -0.87 -9.21
N LEU A 51 4.89 0.39 -9.06
CA LEU A 51 6.28 0.84 -9.07
C LEU A 51 6.80 0.85 -7.63
N GLN A 52 7.31 -0.30 -7.18
CA GLN A 52 7.64 -0.57 -5.79
C GLN A 52 9.05 -0.12 -5.41
N HIS A 53 9.15 0.70 -4.37
CA HIS A 53 10.43 1.07 -3.78
C HIS A 53 11.07 -0.15 -3.07
N PRO A 54 12.38 -0.44 -3.24
CA PRO A 54 13.04 -1.63 -2.67
C PRO A 54 12.97 -1.75 -1.14
N ALA A 55 12.76 -0.64 -0.43
CA ALA A 55 12.61 -0.66 1.02
C ALA A 55 11.23 -1.12 1.50
N GLU A 56 10.17 -1.01 0.67
CA GLU A 56 8.84 -1.51 1.04
C GLU A 56 8.78 -3.04 1.02
N GLU A 57 9.54 -3.69 0.12
CA GLU A 57 9.64 -5.15 0.08
C GLU A 57 10.08 -5.73 1.43
N LYS A 58 10.99 -5.06 2.14
CA LYS A 58 11.55 -5.52 3.41
C LYS A 58 10.62 -5.27 4.60
N ARG A 59 9.45 -4.65 4.42
CA ARG A 59 8.53 -4.36 5.52
C ARG A 59 7.63 -5.55 5.85
N CYS A 60 7.46 -5.80 7.14
CA CYS A 60 6.60 -6.88 7.65
C CYS A 60 5.10 -6.64 7.43
N LEU A 61 4.67 -5.37 7.33
CA LEU A 61 3.26 -4.97 7.19
C LEU A 61 2.98 -4.39 5.78
N ARG A 62 3.52 -5.03 4.75
CA ARG A 62 3.34 -4.63 3.34
C ARG A 62 1.99 -5.13 2.80
N THR A 63 1.29 -4.30 2.03
CA THR A 63 -0.04 -4.61 1.49
C THR A 63 -0.02 -4.97 0.00
N ALA A 64 1.06 -4.69 -0.73
CA ALA A 64 1.24 -5.09 -2.12
C ALA A 64 1.04 -6.61 -2.38
N PRO A 65 1.51 -7.53 -1.52
CA PRO A 65 1.25 -8.96 -1.70
C PRO A 65 -0.23 -9.33 -1.60
N MET A 66 -1.02 -8.61 -0.80
CA MET A 66 -2.47 -8.84 -0.69
C MET A 66 -3.15 -8.54 -2.03
N LEU A 67 -2.76 -7.44 -2.67
CA LEU A 67 -3.26 -7.07 -3.99
C LEU A 67 -2.85 -8.10 -5.06
N SER A 68 -1.57 -8.50 -5.07
CA SER A 68 -1.05 -9.45 -6.05
C SER A 68 -1.68 -10.84 -5.95
N LEU A 69 -2.07 -11.29 -4.76
CA LEU A 69 -2.72 -12.58 -4.54
C LEU A 69 -4.25 -12.50 -4.67
N GLY A 70 -4.84 -11.32 -4.47
CA GLY A 70 -6.28 -11.10 -4.61
C GLY A 70 -6.74 -10.90 -6.06
N LEU A 71 -5.82 -10.63 -6.98
CA LEU A 71 -6.07 -10.49 -8.41
C LEU A 71 -5.53 -11.70 -9.20
N SER A 72 -6.23 -12.05 -10.28
CA SER A 72 -5.82 -13.11 -11.19
C SER A 72 -4.46 -12.81 -11.86
N PRO A 73 -3.70 -13.85 -12.27
CA PRO A 73 -2.37 -13.68 -12.86
C PRO A 73 -2.38 -12.69 -14.05
N GLY A 74 -1.44 -11.75 -14.06
CA GLY A 74 -1.32 -10.72 -15.10
C GLY A 74 -2.08 -9.41 -14.82
N HIS A 75 -2.98 -9.38 -13.83
CA HIS A 75 -3.72 -8.17 -13.46
C HIS A 75 -3.05 -7.32 -12.37
N CYS A 76 -2.00 -7.84 -11.73
CA CYS A 76 -1.13 -7.08 -10.83
C CYS A 76 0.33 -7.29 -11.23
N LEU A 77 0.95 -6.25 -11.79
CA LEU A 77 2.37 -6.25 -12.18
C LEU A 77 3.18 -5.45 -11.17
N ILE A 78 4.28 -5.99 -10.66
CA ILE A 78 5.12 -5.32 -9.66
C ILE A 78 6.54 -5.15 -10.20
N TYR A 79 6.92 -3.90 -10.45
CA TYR A 79 8.26 -3.52 -10.86
C TYR A 79 9.01 -2.87 -9.70
N LYS A 80 10.20 -3.38 -9.37
CA LYS A 80 10.97 -2.92 -8.20
C LYS A 80 12.03 -1.92 -8.62
N GLY A 81 12.19 -0.79 -7.94
CA GLY A 81 13.20 0.19 -8.31
C GLY A 81 13.07 1.55 -7.65
N LYS A 82 14.11 2.38 -7.80
CA LYS A 82 14.11 3.79 -7.40
C LYS A 82 13.96 4.77 -8.59
N LYS A 83 13.93 4.21 -9.80
CA LYS A 83 13.87 4.89 -11.09
C LYS A 83 13.25 3.92 -12.10
N PHE A 84 12.38 4.41 -12.97
CA PHE A 84 11.71 3.63 -14.01
C PHE A 84 11.68 4.41 -15.34
N PRO A 85 11.71 3.71 -16.49
CA PRO A 85 11.99 2.28 -16.65
C PRO A 85 13.47 1.94 -16.34
N GLN A 86 13.80 0.64 -16.23
CA GLN A 86 15.19 0.12 -16.17
C GLN A 86 15.29 -1.10 -17.10
N GLN A 87 16.47 -1.41 -17.62
CA GLN A 87 16.68 -2.52 -18.57
C GLN A 87 16.18 -3.88 -18.05
N ARG A 88 16.24 -4.11 -16.74
CA ARG A 88 15.76 -5.35 -16.10
C ARG A 88 14.23 -5.47 -16.03
N HIS A 89 13.49 -4.43 -16.38
CA HIS A 89 12.03 -4.40 -16.30
C HIS A 89 11.45 -4.67 -17.69
N GLU A 90 11.07 -5.91 -17.93
CA GLU A 90 10.43 -6.31 -19.19
C GLU A 90 9.02 -5.71 -19.33
N GLY A 91 8.66 -5.21 -20.52
CA GLY A 91 7.35 -4.66 -20.84
C GLY A 91 6.98 -3.34 -20.17
N ILE A 92 7.75 -2.84 -19.18
CA ILE A 92 7.38 -1.64 -18.42
C ILE A 92 7.32 -0.39 -19.30
N LEU A 93 8.20 -0.28 -20.29
CA LEU A 93 8.27 0.92 -21.14
C LEU A 93 7.01 1.05 -21.99
N GLU A 94 6.52 -0.07 -22.52
CA GLU A 94 5.27 -0.14 -23.29
C GLU A 94 4.09 0.26 -22.41
N ILE A 95 4.01 -0.30 -21.20
CA ILE A 95 2.98 0.06 -20.22
C ILE A 95 3.04 1.56 -19.90
N LEU A 96 4.20 2.12 -19.55
CA LEU A 96 4.30 3.52 -19.14
C LEU A 96 4.12 4.52 -20.30
N SER A 97 4.27 4.06 -21.55
CA SER A 97 4.08 4.89 -22.75
C SER A 97 2.67 4.77 -23.34
N ASP A 98 1.88 3.78 -22.91
CA ASP A 98 0.49 3.59 -23.36
C ASP A 98 -0.37 4.80 -22.96
N PRO A 99 -1.06 5.47 -23.92
CA PRO A 99 -1.96 6.58 -23.64
C PRO A 99 -3.12 6.25 -22.70
N GLN A 100 -3.49 4.97 -22.56
CA GLN A 100 -4.50 4.49 -21.63
C GLN A 100 -3.91 4.11 -20.25
N SER A 101 -2.61 4.23 -20.06
CA SER A 101 -1.97 4.14 -18.75
C SER A 101 -2.07 5.46 -18.00
N VAL A 102 -2.55 5.37 -16.76
CA VAL A 102 -2.71 6.54 -15.90
C VAL A 102 -1.94 6.35 -14.60
N LEU A 103 -1.32 7.43 -14.14
CA LEU A 103 -0.55 7.45 -12.90
C LEU A 103 -1.44 7.97 -11.76
N LEU A 104 -1.70 7.12 -10.77
CA LEU A 104 -2.34 7.51 -9.50
C LEU A 104 -1.31 8.24 -8.64
N TYR A 105 -1.23 9.56 -8.81
CA TYR A 105 -0.30 10.42 -8.11
C TYR A 105 -0.84 11.86 -8.03
N PRO A 106 -0.98 12.45 -6.83
CA PRO A 106 -1.58 13.76 -6.66
C PRO A 106 -0.57 14.88 -6.96
N SER A 107 -0.30 15.09 -8.25
CA SER A 107 0.43 16.27 -8.71
C SER A 107 -0.49 17.46 -8.92
N ARG A 108 0.10 18.63 -9.20
CA ARG A 108 -0.65 19.86 -9.49
C ARG A 108 -1.48 19.77 -10.77
N THR A 109 -1.13 18.86 -11.68
CA THR A 109 -1.83 18.66 -12.96
C THR A 109 -2.77 17.45 -12.92
N ALA A 110 -2.93 16.81 -11.75
CA ALA A 110 -3.76 15.63 -11.63
C ALA A 110 -5.24 15.98 -11.65
N THR A 111 -5.99 15.34 -12.56
CA THR A 111 -7.46 15.38 -12.57
C THR A 111 -8.02 14.30 -11.62
N THR A 112 -9.30 14.35 -11.29
CA THR A 112 -9.89 13.23 -10.54
C THR A 112 -10.02 11.99 -11.44
N LEU A 113 -10.02 10.80 -10.84
CA LEU A 113 -10.29 9.55 -11.57
C LEU A 113 -11.73 9.55 -12.10
N ASP A 114 -12.70 10.06 -11.35
CA ASP A 114 -14.09 10.21 -11.79
C ASP A 114 -14.20 11.05 -13.07
N ASP A 115 -13.55 12.22 -13.11
CA ASP A 115 -13.55 13.09 -14.31
C ASP A 115 -12.93 12.38 -15.52
N LEU A 116 -11.86 11.60 -15.30
CA LEU A 116 -11.25 10.79 -16.35
C LEU A 116 -12.27 9.80 -16.93
N LEU A 117 -12.98 9.08 -16.06
CA LEU A 117 -13.92 8.02 -16.43
C LEU A 117 -15.14 8.50 -17.22
N LEU A 118 -15.40 9.81 -17.26
CA LEU A 118 -16.38 10.43 -18.16
C LEU A 118 -15.93 10.40 -19.62
N THR A 119 -14.62 10.34 -19.87
CA THR A 119 -14.03 10.48 -21.22
C THR A 119 -13.36 9.19 -21.71
N SER A 120 -12.68 8.45 -20.83
CA SER A 120 -12.01 7.21 -21.19
C SER A 120 -11.81 6.29 -19.99
N ARG A 121 -11.67 4.99 -20.27
CA ARG A 121 -11.31 4.00 -19.25
C ARG A 121 -9.83 3.63 -19.38
N PRO A 122 -9.05 3.69 -18.27
CA PRO A 122 -7.65 3.33 -18.32
C PRO A 122 -7.47 1.81 -18.41
N THR A 123 -6.49 1.37 -19.19
CA THR A 123 -6.08 -0.05 -19.27
C THR A 123 -5.11 -0.41 -18.15
N ASN A 124 -4.29 0.55 -17.71
CA ASN A 124 -3.31 0.35 -16.65
C ASN A 124 -3.41 1.46 -15.59
N LEU A 125 -3.57 1.04 -14.34
CA LEU A 125 -3.53 1.87 -13.15
C LEU A 125 -2.13 1.79 -12.54
N VAL A 126 -1.30 2.79 -12.80
CA VAL A 126 0.08 2.84 -12.31
C VAL A 126 0.10 3.50 -10.93
N ILE A 127 0.62 2.80 -9.92
CA ILE A 127 0.71 3.25 -8.53
C ILE A 127 2.17 3.19 -8.08
N ILE A 128 2.65 4.23 -7.41
CA ILE A 128 3.99 4.23 -6.80
C ILE A 128 3.89 3.66 -5.38
N ASP A 129 4.42 2.45 -5.17
CA ASP A 129 4.37 1.77 -3.86
C ASP A 129 5.59 2.16 -3.01
N GLY A 130 5.34 3.05 -2.04
CA GLY A 130 6.37 3.64 -1.20
C GLY A 130 5.76 4.59 -0.16
N THR A 131 6.53 4.89 0.89
CA THR A 131 6.26 6.10 1.69
C THR A 131 6.30 7.35 0.81
N TRP A 132 5.60 8.42 1.18
CA TRP A 132 5.61 9.68 0.42
C TRP A 132 6.99 10.19 -0.02
N PRO A 133 8.05 10.20 0.84
CA PRO A 133 9.39 10.57 0.38
C PRO A 133 9.96 9.63 -0.68
N GLN A 134 9.69 8.32 -0.57
CA GLN A 134 10.14 7.32 -1.54
C GLN A 134 9.36 7.46 -2.85
N ALA A 135 8.04 7.63 -2.78
CA ALA A 135 7.19 7.82 -3.95
C ALA A 135 7.59 9.06 -4.74
N LYS A 136 7.83 10.18 -4.04
CA LYS A 136 8.36 11.41 -4.63
C LYS A 136 9.74 11.22 -5.25
N THR A 137 10.61 10.44 -4.63
CA THR A 137 11.93 10.12 -5.18
C THR A 137 11.81 9.31 -6.47
N ILE A 138 10.94 8.30 -6.49
CA ILE A 138 10.66 7.51 -7.70
C ILE A 138 10.11 8.41 -8.80
N TYR A 139 9.10 9.23 -8.51
CA TYR A 139 8.51 10.17 -9.45
C TYR A 139 9.57 11.09 -10.07
N ASN A 140 10.31 11.82 -9.23
CA ASN A 140 11.34 12.77 -9.68
C ASN A 140 12.45 12.10 -10.52
N ASN A 141 12.82 10.86 -10.20
CA ASN A 141 13.90 10.15 -10.90
C ASN A 141 13.44 9.46 -12.20
N SER A 142 12.14 9.46 -12.49
CA SER A 142 11.53 8.71 -13.60
C SER A 142 10.81 9.69 -14.55
N PRO A 143 11.53 10.36 -15.47
CA PRO A 143 10.96 11.43 -16.30
C PRO A 143 9.70 11.03 -17.08
N ILE A 144 9.58 9.77 -17.49
CA ILE A 144 8.39 9.25 -18.19
C ILE A 144 7.10 9.40 -17.37
N LEU A 145 7.19 9.36 -16.03
CA LEU A 145 6.03 9.50 -15.16
C LEU A 145 5.47 10.93 -15.19
N HIS A 146 6.30 11.92 -15.54
CA HIS A 146 5.87 13.30 -15.66
C HIS A 146 4.98 13.52 -16.91
N SER A 147 5.21 12.75 -17.98
CA SER A 147 4.42 12.83 -19.22
C SER A 147 3.16 11.97 -19.20
N MET A 148 3.03 11.05 -18.24
CA MET A 148 1.80 10.25 -18.09
C MET A 148 0.62 11.14 -17.70
N LYS A 149 -0.60 10.72 -18.07
CA LYS A 149 -1.82 11.31 -17.51
C LYS A 149 -1.87 10.98 -16.03
N GLN A 150 -1.96 12.02 -15.20
CA GLN A 150 -1.93 11.88 -13.75
C GLN A 150 -3.33 12.06 -13.20
N VAL A 151 -3.73 11.17 -12.29
CA VAL A 151 -5.03 11.18 -11.66
C VAL A 151 -4.91 11.07 -10.14
N LYS A 152 -5.91 11.61 -9.45
CA LYS A 152 -6.08 11.49 -7.99
C LYS A 152 -7.44 10.89 -7.68
N LEU A 153 -7.52 10.18 -6.56
CA LEU A 153 -8.79 9.74 -5.99
C LEU A 153 -9.37 10.88 -5.15
N VAL A 154 -10.68 11.13 -5.26
CA VAL A 154 -11.38 12.01 -4.33
C VAL A 154 -11.63 11.19 -3.07
N MET A 155 -10.97 11.56 -1.97
CA MET A 155 -10.97 10.73 -0.77
C MET A 155 -11.89 11.34 0.29
N GLY A 156 -13.03 10.69 0.51
CA GLY A 156 -13.96 10.99 1.61
C GLY A 156 -13.96 9.92 2.71
N VAL A 157 -13.10 8.91 2.59
CA VAL A 157 -13.03 7.76 3.51
C VAL A 157 -11.72 7.77 4.28
N THR A 158 -11.80 7.42 5.57
CA THR A 158 -10.64 7.19 6.42
C THR A 158 -10.02 5.83 6.10
N SER A 159 -8.69 5.74 6.12
CA SER A 159 -7.99 4.49 5.87
C SER A 159 -8.32 3.45 6.95
N GLU A 160 -8.59 2.22 6.51
CA GLU A 160 -8.77 1.05 7.37
C GLU A 160 -7.42 0.50 7.88
N TYR A 161 -6.31 0.99 7.33
CA TYR A 161 -4.97 0.56 7.73
C TYR A 161 -4.48 1.24 9.01
N VAL A 162 -5.15 0.96 10.12
CA VAL A 162 -4.99 1.66 11.41
C VAL A 162 -3.71 1.32 12.17
N ILE A 163 -3.01 0.25 11.80
CA ILE A 163 -1.78 -0.20 12.49
C ILE A 163 -0.50 0.43 11.94
N ARG A 164 -0.62 1.36 10.98
CA ARG A 164 0.50 2.13 10.43
C ARG A 164 0.11 3.59 10.32
N SER A 165 0.94 4.49 10.90
CA SER A 165 0.70 5.93 10.79
C SER A 165 0.70 6.41 9.34
N GLN A 166 -0.43 6.94 8.90
CA GLN A 166 -0.57 7.70 7.66
C GLN A 166 -0.12 9.16 7.87
N PRO A 167 0.30 9.88 6.82
CA PRO A 167 0.61 11.30 6.96
C PRO A 167 -0.62 12.16 7.25
N THR A 168 -1.72 11.92 6.53
CA THR A 168 -3.01 12.60 6.69
C THR A 168 -4.13 11.56 6.79
N ASP A 169 -5.30 11.95 7.30
CA ASP A 169 -6.44 11.02 7.43
C ASP A 169 -6.99 10.58 6.08
N GLY A 170 -6.88 11.45 5.08
CA GLY A 170 -7.11 11.14 3.67
C GLY A 170 -5.87 10.58 2.97
N CYS A 171 -5.14 9.63 3.56
CA CYS A 171 -4.09 8.87 2.87
C CYS A 171 -4.40 7.38 2.96
N LEU A 172 -4.44 6.70 1.82
CA LEU A 172 -4.69 5.27 1.72
C LEU A 172 -3.38 4.48 1.61
N SER A 173 -3.41 3.22 2.01
CA SER A 173 -2.38 2.24 1.66
C SER A 173 -2.40 1.92 0.16
N THR A 174 -1.36 1.25 -0.33
CA THR A 174 -1.26 0.79 -1.73
C THR A 174 -2.43 -0.11 -2.13
N LEU A 175 -2.86 -1.01 -1.24
CA LEU A 175 -3.99 -1.90 -1.47
C LEU A 175 -5.31 -1.14 -1.52
N GLU A 176 -5.54 -0.22 -0.59
CA GLU A 176 -6.75 0.61 -0.58
C GLU A 176 -6.82 1.51 -1.81
N THR A 177 -5.70 2.14 -2.19
CA THR A 177 -5.61 2.95 -3.40
C THR A 177 -5.97 2.13 -4.64
N ALA A 178 -5.44 0.90 -4.77
CA ALA A 178 -5.74 0.02 -5.88
C ALA A 178 -7.20 -0.47 -5.87
N ALA A 179 -7.73 -0.85 -4.70
CA ALA A 179 -9.10 -1.33 -4.56
C ALA A 179 -10.13 -0.24 -4.87
N GLU A 180 -9.90 1.00 -4.42
CA GLU A 180 -10.76 2.15 -4.73
C GLU A 180 -10.71 2.48 -6.23
N ALA A 181 -9.51 2.54 -6.80
CA ALA A 181 -9.36 2.83 -8.22
C ALA A 181 -10.03 1.76 -9.10
N LEU A 182 -9.86 0.48 -8.77
CA LEU A 182 -10.53 -0.62 -9.47
C LEU A 182 -12.04 -0.55 -9.31
N ALA A 183 -12.57 -0.25 -8.12
CA ALA A 183 -14.00 -0.14 -7.92
C ALA A 183 -14.64 0.97 -8.79
N LEU A 184 -13.95 2.10 -8.94
CA LEU A 184 -14.39 3.19 -9.82
C LEU A 184 -14.31 2.78 -11.30
N VAL A 185 -13.16 2.23 -11.73
CA VAL A 185 -12.90 1.91 -13.14
C VAL A 185 -13.78 0.76 -13.62
N GLU A 186 -13.99 -0.26 -12.80
CA GLU A 186 -14.81 -1.44 -13.09
C GLU A 186 -16.30 -1.22 -12.75
N ARG A 187 -16.64 -0.09 -12.10
CA ARG A 187 -17.98 0.23 -11.59
C ARG A 187 -18.56 -0.88 -10.70
N SER A 188 -17.73 -1.38 -9.79
CA SER A 188 -18.09 -2.50 -8.92
C SER A 188 -17.42 -2.38 -7.57
N ASP A 189 -18.20 -2.18 -6.51
CA ASP A 189 -17.69 -2.12 -5.14
C ASP A 189 -17.15 -3.47 -4.63
N VAL A 190 -17.32 -4.56 -5.40
CA VAL A 190 -16.78 -5.88 -5.07
C VAL A 190 -15.27 -5.83 -4.84
N TYR A 191 -14.54 -5.01 -5.60
CA TYR A 191 -13.09 -4.87 -5.48
C TYR A 191 -12.70 -4.34 -4.10
N LYS A 192 -13.39 -3.32 -3.58
CA LYS A 192 -13.19 -2.83 -2.21
C LYS A 192 -13.61 -3.87 -1.17
N ALA A 193 -14.82 -4.40 -1.32
CA ALA A 193 -15.41 -5.34 -0.36
C ALA A 193 -14.59 -6.63 -0.19
N VAL A 194 -13.88 -7.05 -1.23
CA VAL A 194 -13.09 -8.28 -1.26
C VAL A 194 -11.61 -8.02 -0.98
N LEU A 195 -10.97 -7.09 -1.69
CA LEU A 195 -9.52 -6.90 -1.60
C LEU A 195 -9.09 -6.34 -0.24
N LEU A 196 -9.97 -5.66 0.49
CA LEU A 196 -9.66 -5.09 1.81
C LEU A 196 -9.80 -6.09 2.98
N ARG A 197 -10.44 -7.24 2.78
CA ARG A 197 -10.57 -8.28 3.82
C ARG A 197 -9.24 -8.72 4.45
N PRO A 198 -8.17 -9.05 3.70
CA PRO A 198 -6.89 -9.42 4.30
C PRO A 198 -6.23 -8.27 5.08
N LEU A 199 -6.49 -7.01 4.70
CA LEU A 199 -5.99 -5.84 5.43
C LEU A 199 -6.70 -5.68 6.77
N ARG A 200 -8.03 -5.83 6.79
CA ARG A 200 -8.84 -5.84 8.02
C ARG A 200 -8.34 -6.91 8.98
N ALA A 201 -8.21 -8.15 8.49
CA ALA A 201 -7.67 -9.26 9.28
C ALA A 201 -6.25 -8.98 9.80
N LEU A 202 -5.37 -8.41 8.97
CA LEU A 202 -4.04 -7.98 9.41
C LEU A 202 -4.12 -6.98 10.58
N CYS A 203 -4.99 -5.98 10.49
CA CYS A 203 -5.19 -5.01 11.55
C CYS A 203 -5.72 -5.67 12.82
N ASP A 204 -6.75 -6.49 12.70
CA ASP A 204 -7.34 -7.23 13.83
C ASP A 204 -6.30 -8.08 14.55
N PHE A 205 -5.52 -8.88 13.82
CA PHE A 205 -4.45 -9.68 14.41
C PHE A 205 -3.45 -8.82 15.19
N GLN A 206 -3.07 -7.66 14.66
CA GLN A 206 -2.09 -6.79 15.30
C GLN A 206 -2.68 -6.15 16.55
N LEU A 207 -3.92 -5.66 16.49
CA LEU A 207 -4.63 -5.07 17.63
C LEU A 207 -4.83 -6.09 18.76
N THR A 208 -5.25 -7.33 18.44
CA THR A 208 -5.38 -8.41 19.44
C THR A 208 -4.05 -8.78 20.10
N HIS A 209 -2.93 -8.59 19.41
CA HIS A 209 -1.58 -8.85 19.94
C HIS A 209 -0.90 -7.58 20.50
N GLY A 210 -1.68 -6.56 20.85
CA GLY A 210 -1.21 -5.38 21.58
C GLY A 210 -0.71 -4.22 20.74
N ALA A 211 -0.90 -4.25 19.41
CA ALA A 211 -0.70 -3.04 18.61
C ALA A 211 -1.75 -1.98 18.96
N VAL A 212 -1.39 -0.72 18.80
CA VAL A 212 -2.29 0.41 19.03
C VAL A 212 -2.72 1.02 17.70
N THR A 213 -3.92 1.57 17.66
CA THR A 213 -4.39 2.35 16.51
C THR A 213 -3.55 3.61 16.37
N HIS A 214 -3.00 3.83 15.18
CA HIS A 214 -2.20 4.99 14.85
C HIS A 214 -3.08 6.09 14.25
N GLN A 215 -3.18 7.21 14.96
CA GLN A 215 -3.71 8.45 14.39
C GLN A 215 -2.77 8.98 13.30
N SER A 216 -3.31 9.72 12.32
CA SER A 216 -2.48 10.35 11.28
C SER A 216 -1.49 11.34 11.87
N LYS A 217 -0.40 11.61 11.14
CA LYS A 217 0.57 12.63 11.58
C LYS A 217 -0.10 14.00 11.65
N GLU A 218 -0.97 14.31 10.70
CA GLU A 218 -1.81 15.52 10.71
C GLU A 218 -2.61 15.65 12.00
N PHE A 219 -3.40 14.63 12.36
CA PHE A 219 -4.21 14.65 13.57
C PHE A 219 -3.34 14.87 14.81
N ARG A 220 -2.22 14.15 14.91
CA ARG A 220 -1.29 14.28 16.05
C ARG A 220 -0.63 15.65 16.11
N ILE A 221 -0.39 16.28 14.96
CA ILE A 221 0.12 17.65 14.89
C ILE A 221 -0.94 18.65 15.34
N LYS A 222 -2.18 18.53 14.82
CA LYS A 222 -3.32 19.40 15.19
C LYS A 222 -3.67 19.30 16.68
N ASN A 223 -3.44 18.15 17.30
CA ASN A 223 -3.70 17.90 18.73
C ASN A 223 -2.44 17.92 19.61
N GLU A 224 -1.31 18.46 19.13
CA GLU A 224 -0.06 18.60 19.90
C GLU A 224 0.52 17.30 20.51
N THR A 225 0.12 16.13 20.01
CA THR A 225 0.57 14.79 20.46
C THR A 225 1.63 14.17 19.54
N TYR A 226 2.20 14.97 18.63
CA TYR A 226 3.25 14.54 17.72
C TYR A 226 4.65 14.73 18.35
N PRO A 227 5.38 13.65 18.68
CA PRO A 227 6.55 13.69 19.56
C PRO A 227 7.84 14.13 18.85
N LYS A 228 7.76 14.53 17.57
CA LYS A 228 8.92 14.89 16.76
C LYS A 228 8.74 16.29 16.20
N LEU A 229 9.84 17.02 16.03
CA LEU A 229 9.83 18.30 15.33
C LEU A 229 9.25 18.13 13.92
N ILE A 230 8.32 19.02 13.56
CA ILE A 230 7.70 19.03 12.24
C ILE A 230 8.73 19.53 11.23
N GLY A 231 9.23 18.63 10.38
CA GLY A 231 10.12 19.01 9.29
C GLY A 231 9.35 19.67 8.15
N LYS A 232 10.01 20.60 7.43
CA LYS A 232 9.48 21.34 6.25
C LYS A 232 8.75 20.45 5.21
N ARG A 233 9.12 19.17 5.12
CA ARG A 233 8.55 18.19 4.18
C ARG A 233 7.15 17.70 4.59
N LEU A 234 6.93 17.46 5.88
CA LEU A 234 5.63 17.03 6.39
C LEU A 234 4.65 18.20 6.31
N GLU A 235 5.12 19.40 6.65
CA GLU A 235 4.35 20.64 6.56
C GLU A 235 3.83 20.92 5.14
N LYS A 236 4.66 20.70 4.11
CA LYS A 236 4.22 20.87 2.71
C LYS A 236 3.17 19.84 2.27
N LEU A 237 3.26 18.60 2.77
CA LEU A 237 2.31 17.54 2.44
C LEU A 237 0.92 17.84 3.02
N LEU A 238 0.88 18.28 4.29
CA LEU A 238 -0.35 18.72 4.96
C LEU A 238 -1.07 19.82 4.17
N ARG A 239 -0.31 20.83 3.69
CA ARG A 239 -0.85 21.92 2.88
C ARG A 239 -1.40 21.47 1.52
N SER A 240 -0.89 20.38 0.95
CA SER A 240 -1.35 19.88 -0.37
C SER A 240 -2.57 18.97 -0.30
N THR A 241 -2.90 18.44 0.87
CA THR A 241 -4.08 17.60 1.10
C THR A 241 -5.30 18.40 1.57
N GLU A 242 -5.12 19.66 1.98
CA GLU A 242 -6.19 20.60 2.34
C GLU A 242 -6.76 21.39 1.13
N SER A 243 -6.32 21.09 -0.12
CA SER A 243 -6.69 21.82 -1.36
C SER A 243 -7.35 20.94 -2.42
#